data_AF-A0A7Y0S6G0-F1
#
_entry.id   AF-A0A7Y0S6G0-F1
#
_cell.length_a   1.000
_cell.length_b   1.000
_cell.length_c   1.000
_cell.angle_alpha   90.00
_cell.angle_beta   90.00
_cell.angle_gamma   90.00
#
_symmetry.space_group_name_H-M   'P 1'
#
loop_
_entity.id
_entity.type
_entity.pdbx_description
1 polymer ?
#
loop_
_entity_poly.entity_id
_entity_poly.type
_entity_poly.pdbx_seq_one_letter_code
_entity_poly.pdbx_strand_id
1 'polypeptide(L)'
;MEQVNNTLIFSPMRSQETWSKTLEYLNLHGELLTEYEDLTWAYRDVGRMIPTTVENFWSGHFFSYSESVDELQVSTNLAFSGFYKQAFVSLRSALELGLMSVYYNLNDDGHNVIQSWLKAETSYDAHTPNSKRIWKILLSNENIKHFDQKYSIQESFKELGFLSDFVHSKGYKHSNYVGKRKSNYQVFESEIFKRWLNAYGKVIKLITTLHMLKYPVSTIRYDWYEKVGFDNPFPVCDPYIVNRLENTIGSLYFNEIARLAERDKETQNLMAYINQMPYLTESEQEEKILQYDKTMIECSNGFEVWKESELKLYASACDEEQLKVAKRIAKLEIWAREQGYYEPKL
;
A
#
# COMPACT_ATOMS: atom_id res chain seq x y z
N MET A 1 -5.00 -27.73 -26.67
CA MET A 1 -4.02 -26.68 -26.28
C MET A 1 -2.60 -27.19 -26.52
N GLU A 2 -2.31 -27.66 -27.73
CA GLU A 2 -0.96 -28.06 -28.15
C GLU A 2 -0.71 -27.44 -29.52
N GLN A 3 -0.44 -26.13 -29.55
CA GLN A 3 -0.06 -25.45 -30.80
C GLN A 3 0.82 -24.21 -30.57
N VAL A 4 1.50 -24.13 -29.42
CA VAL A 4 2.58 -23.15 -29.25
C VAL A 4 3.89 -23.91 -29.32
N ASN A 5 4.60 -23.72 -30.41
CA ASN A 5 5.93 -24.28 -30.63
C ASN A 5 6.84 -23.78 -29.50
N ASN A 6 7.29 -24.68 -28.61
CA ASN A 6 7.88 -24.31 -27.31
C ASN A 6 9.38 -23.98 -27.44
N THR A 7 9.71 -22.95 -28.23
CA THR A 7 11.08 -22.41 -28.38
C THR A 7 11.46 -21.47 -27.24
N LEU A 8 10.51 -21.13 -26.37
CA LEU A 8 10.72 -20.25 -25.24
C LEU A 8 11.43 -21.01 -24.11
N ILE A 9 12.55 -20.44 -23.66
CA ILE A 9 13.27 -20.96 -22.51
C ILE A 9 12.49 -20.67 -21.20
N PHE A 10 11.76 -19.56 -21.17
CA PHE A 10 10.87 -19.21 -20.07
C PHE A 10 9.44 -19.66 -20.37
N SER A 11 8.78 -20.35 -19.44
CA SER A 11 7.40 -20.80 -19.62
C SER A 11 6.51 -20.62 -18.39
N PRO A 12 5.17 -20.54 -18.57
CA PRO A 12 4.22 -20.50 -17.45
C PRO A 12 4.32 -21.73 -16.54
N MET A 13 4.51 -22.93 -17.11
CA MET A 13 4.63 -24.18 -16.33
C MET A 13 5.83 -24.14 -15.38
N ARG A 14 6.98 -23.64 -15.86
CA ARG A 14 8.17 -23.44 -15.01
C ARG A 14 7.98 -22.36 -13.94
N SER A 15 7.20 -21.33 -14.25
CA SER A 15 6.85 -20.29 -13.28
C SER A 15 6.00 -20.86 -12.15
N GLN A 16 5.01 -21.71 -12.47
CA GLN A 16 4.20 -22.42 -11.48
C GLN A 16 5.03 -23.39 -10.63
N GLU A 17 5.93 -24.17 -11.23
CA GLU A 17 6.86 -25.03 -10.47
C GLU A 17 7.74 -24.22 -9.49
N THR A 18 8.22 -23.05 -9.94
CA THR A 18 9.07 -22.16 -9.12
C THR A 18 8.27 -21.51 -8.00
N TRP A 19 7.00 -21.15 -8.28
CA TRP A 19 6.08 -20.62 -7.28
C TRP A 19 5.87 -21.60 -6.14
N SER A 20 5.52 -22.86 -6.46
CA SER A 20 5.33 -23.90 -5.45
C SER A 20 6.57 -24.13 -4.60
N LYS A 21 7.76 -24.11 -5.20
CA LYS A 21 9.04 -24.24 -4.46
C LYS A 21 9.33 -23.03 -3.58
N THR A 22 8.97 -21.83 -4.02
CA THR A 22 9.10 -20.60 -3.22
C THR A 22 8.20 -20.67 -1.99
N LEU A 23 6.95 -21.13 -2.17
CA LEU A 23 6.02 -21.33 -1.04
C LEU A 23 6.49 -22.44 -0.08
N GLU A 24 6.96 -23.57 -0.60
CA GLU A 24 7.57 -24.63 0.22
C GLU A 24 8.74 -24.08 1.04
N TYR A 25 9.60 -23.28 0.41
CA TYR A 25 10.71 -22.62 1.08
C TYR A 25 10.24 -21.68 2.20
N LEU A 26 9.26 -20.81 1.93
CA LEU A 26 8.72 -19.90 2.95
C LEU A 26 8.03 -20.64 4.10
N ASN A 27 7.31 -21.73 3.81
CA ASN A 27 6.67 -22.54 4.86
C ASN A 27 7.69 -23.26 5.76
N LEU A 28 8.83 -23.66 5.21
CA LEU A 28 9.95 -24.21 5.99
C LEU A 28 10.70 -23.14 6.80
N HIS A 29 10.56 -21.87 6.43
CA HIS A 29 11.20 -20.71 7.01
C HIS A 29 10.14 -19.68 7.44
N GLY A 30 9.29 -20.07 8.40
CA GLY A 30 8.13 -19.27 8.82
C GLY A 30 8.48 -17.83 9.20
N GLU A 31 9.68 -17.58 9.71
CA GLU A 31 10.19 -16.25 9.99
C GLU A 31 10.26 -15.34 8.75
N LEU A 32 10.64 -15.90 7.60
CA LEU A 32 10.71 -15.15 6.33
C LEU A 32 9.32 -14.94 5.72
N LEU A 33 8.40 -15.88 5.94
CA LEU A 33 7.00 -15.72 5.54
C LEU A 33 6.36 -14.57 6.31
N THR A 34 6.50 -14.57 7.64
CA THR A 34 6.00 -13.49 8.50
C THR A 34 6.65 -12.15 8.13
N GLU A 35 7.97 -12.10 7.91
CA GLU A 35 8.66 -10.88 7.45
C GLU A 35 8.05 -10.35 6.14
N TYR A 36 7.87 -11.21 5.14
CA TYR A 36 7.29 -10.84 3.85
C TYR A 36 5.84 -10.34 3.98
N GLU A 37 5.00 -11.02 4.76
CA GLU A 37 3.60 -10.66 4.96
C GLU A 37 3.47 -9.33 5.72
N ASP A 38 4.25 -9.15 6.79
CA ASP A 38 4.26 -7.92 7.59
C ASP A 38 4.72 -6.73 6.75
N LEU A 39 5.78 -6.89 5.96
CA LEU A 39 6.25 -5.85 5.04
C LEU A 39 5.17 -5.48 4.01
N THR A 40 4.54 -6.49 3.40
CA THR A 40 3.49 -6.28 2.39
C THR A 40 2.30 -5.51 2.97
N TRP A 41 1.84 -5.90 4.16
CA TRP A 41 0.76 -5.20 4.84
C TRP A 41 1.16 -3.81 5.31
N ALA A 42 2.37 -3.63 5.82
CA ALA A 42 2.87 -2.34 6.29
C ALA A 42 2.93 -1.33 5.15
N TYR A 43 3.33 -1.76 3.94
CA TYR A 43 3.31 -0.87 2.79
C TYR A 43 1.89 -0.48 2.37
N ARG A 44 0.94 -1.42 2.39
CA ARG A 44 -0.48 -1.13 2.12
C ARG A 44 -1.07 -0.16 3.14
N ASP A 45 -0.66 -0.28 4.39
CA ASP A 45 -1.10 0.59 5.48
C ASP A 45 -0.60 2.04 5.32
N VAL A 46 0.47 2.29 4.54
CA VAL A 46 0.90 3.66 4.19
C VAL A 46 -0.16 4.43 3.42
N GLY A 47 -1.00 3.76 2.62
CA GLY A 47 -2.08 4.42 1.90
C GLY A 47 -3.10 5.07 2.83
N ARG A 48 -3.31 4.49 4.03
CA ARG A 48 -4.29 4.97 5.02
C ARG A 48 -3.89 6.26 5.71
N MET A 49 -2.59 6.59 5.74
CA MET A 49 -2.10 7.84 6.34
C MET A 49 -2.06 9.01 5.34
N ILE A 50 -2.21 8.76 4.04
CA ILE A 50 -2.23 9.83 3.02
C ILE A 50 -3.63 10.47 3.05
N PRO A 51 -3.77 11.73 3.53
CA PRO A 51 -5.07 12.34 3.67
C PRO A 51 -5.69 12.60 2.29
N THR A 52 -6.96 12.26 2.17
CA THR A 52 -7.78 12.62 1.02
C THR A 52 -8.73 13.74 1.45
N THR A 53 -8.61 14.89 0.81
CA THR A 53 -9.38 16.11 1.05
C THR A 53 -10.14 16.47 -0.21
N VAL A 54 -11.16 17.34 -0.10
CA VAL A 54 -11.90 17.83 -1.26
C VAL A 54 -10.98 18.49 -2.31
N GLU A 55 -9.91 19.14 -1.85
CA GLU A 55 -8.93 19.83 -2.71
C GLU A 55 -8.02 18.85 -3.47
N ASN A 56 -7.63 17.74 -2.85
CA ASN A 56 -6.69 16.78 -3.45
C ASN A 56 -7.37 15.54 -4.06
N PHE A 57 -8.66 15.28 -3.80
CA PHE A 57 -9.37 14.08 -4.26
C PHE A 57 -9.21 13.83 -5.76
N TRP A 58 -9.31 14.88 -6.58
CA TRP A 58 -9.14 14.81 -8.04
C TRP A 58 -7.75 15.22 -8.53
N SER A 59 -6.84 15.57 -7.62
CA SER A 59 -5.49 15.96 -7.98
C SER A 59 -4.67 14.81 -8.53
N GLY A 60 -4.98 13.58 -8.09
CA GLY A 60 -4.20 12.39 -8.41
C GLY A 60 -2.94 12.22 -7.57
N HIS A 61 -2.78 12.98 -6.47
CA HIS A 61 -1.68 12.84 -5.49
C HIS A 61 -1.45 11.39 -5.03
N PHE A 62 -2.53 10.61 -4.93
CA PHE A 62 -2.49 9.21 -4.51
C PHE A 62 -1.99 8.24 -5.60
N PHE A 63 -2.03 8.64 -6.87
CA PHE A 63 -1.76 7.74 -8.01
C PHE A 63 -0.36 7.12 -7.95
N SER A 64 0.67 7.93 -7.69
CA SER A 64 2.05 7.43 -7.60
C SER A 64 2.24 6.42 -6.46
N TYR A 65 1.51 6.57 -5.35
CA TYR A 65 1.49 5.56 -4.30
C TYR A 65 0.79 4.29 -4.78
N SER A 66 -0.39 4.40 -5.40
CA SER A 66 -1.12 3.25 -5.95
C SER A 66 -0.26 2.43 -6.93
N GLU A 67 0.36 3.10 -7.91
CA GLU A 67 1.25 2.45 -8.87
C GLU A 67 2.47 1.81 -8.19
N SER A 68 2.99 2.41 -7.11
CA SER A 68 4.08 1.80 -6.35
C SER A 68 3.66 0.50 -5.65
N VAL A 69 2.40 0.41 -5.18
CA VAL A 69 1.84 -0.82 -4.59
C VAL A 69 1.71 -1.90 -5.67
N ASP A 70 1.27 -1.52 -6.87
CA ASP A 70 1.15 -2.45 -7.99
C ASP A 70 2.51 -2.95 -8.47
N GLU A 71 3.52 -2.08 -8.56
CA GLU A 71 4.89 -2.49 -8.86
C GLU A 71 5.50 -3.40 -7.77
N LEU A 72 5.19 -3.19 -6.49
CA LEU A 72 5.60 -4.16 -5.45
C LEU A 72 4.94 -5.54 -5.66
N GLN A 73 3.66 -5.57 -6.03
CA GLN A 73 2.95 -6.82 -6.32
C GLN A 73 3.53 -7.53 -7.56
N VAL A 74 3.82 -6.77 -8.62
CA VAL A 74 4.48 -7.29 -9.83
C VAL A 74 5.87 -7.83 -9.48
N SER A 75 6.66 -7.09 -8.70
CA SER A 75 7.97 -7.53 -8.22
C SER A 75 7.90 -8.86 -7.46
N THR A 76 6.95 -8.98 -6.53
CA THR A 76 6.68 -10.23 -5.80
C THR A 76 6.33 -11.37 -6.75
N ASN A 77 5.38 -11.16 -7.65
CA ASN A 77 4.93 -12.20 -8.58
C ASN A 77 6.08 -12.70 -9.45
N LEU A 78 6.93 -11.79 -9.91
CA LEU A 78 8.13 -12.12 -10.69
C LEU A 78 9.16 -12.87 -9.85
N ALA A 79 9.39 -12.47 -8.59
CA ALA A 79 10.32 -13.16 -7.69
C ALA A 79 9.87 -14.61 -7.41
N PHE A 80 8.58 -14.81 -7.12
CA PHE A 80 7.99 -16.13 -6.88
C PHE A 80 7.96 -16.99 -8.15
N SER A 81 7.88 -16.36 -9.33
CA SER A 81 7.92 -17.04 -10.62
C SER A 81 9.34 -17.33 -11.14
N GLY A 82 10.39 -16.93 -10.40
CA GLY A 82 11.79 -17.15 -10.79
C GLY A 82 12.36 -16.12 -11.78
N PHE A 83 11.65 -15.02 -12.05
CA PHE A 83 12.13 -13.91 -12.86
C PHE A 83 12.86 -12.86 -12.01
N TYR A 84 13.91 -13.28 -11.31
CA TYR A 84 14.55 -12.45 -10.28
C TYR A 84 15.09 -11.11 -10.79
N LYS A 85 15.67 -11.06 -12.00
CA LYS A 85 16.14 -9.81 -12.58
C LYS A 85 14.98 -8.81 -12.73
N GLN A 86 13.88 -9.25 -13.33
CA GLN A 86 12.68 -8.44 -13.55
C GLN A 86 12.04 -8.05 -12.22
N ALA A 87 12.08 -8.93 -11.22
CA ALA A 87 11.65 -8.60 -9.85
C ALA A 87 12.44 -7.41 -9.29
N PHE A 88 13.77 -7.37 -9.43
CA PHE A 88 14.57 -6.21 -9.02
C PHE A 88 14.31 -4.94 -9.86
N VAL A 89 14.00 -5.09 -11.15
CA VAL A 89 13.60 -3.96 -12.01
C VAL A 89 12.28 -3.35 -11.54
N SER A 90 11.27 -4.18 -11.31
CA SER A 90 9.97 -3.73 -10.81
C SER A 90 10.08 -3.17 -9.38
N LEU A 91 10.94 -3.74 -8.54
CA LEU A 91 11.24 -3.18 -7.22
C LEU A 91 11.89 -1.79 -7.29
N ARG A 92 12.67 -1.52 -8.35
CA ARG A 92 13.21 -0.16 -8.60
C ARG A 92 12.09 0.80 -8.96
N SER A 93 11.15 0.40 -9.82
CA SER A 93 9.98 1.20 -10.16
C SER A 93 9.16 1.54 -8.92
N ALA A 94 8.89 0.56 -8.05
CA ALA A 94 8.22 0.77 -6.78
C ALA A 94 8.94 1.79 -5.89
N LEU A 95 10.28 1.70 -5.80
CA LEU A 95 11.09 2.66 -5.05
C LEU A 95 10.93 4.10 -5.58
N GLU A 96 10.99 4.28 -6.90
CA GLU A 96 10.88 5.60 -7.54
C GLU A 96 9.48 6.17 -7.39
N LEU A 97 8.44 5.37 -7.64
CA LEU A 97 7.03 5.78 -7.51
C LEU A 97 6.65 6.09 -6.06
N GLY A 98 7.10 5.29 -5.09
CA GLY A 98 6.85 5.56 -3.67
C GLY A 98 7.54 6.85 -3.19
N LEU A 99 8.74 7.16 -3.70
CA LEU A 99 9.39 8.45 -3.47
C LEU A 99 8.65 9.62 -4.14
N MET A 100 8.14 9.41 -5.35
CA MET A 100 7.31 10.40 -6.04
C MET A 100 6.04 10.71 -5.27
N SER A 101 5.44 9.71 -4.61
CA SER A 101 4.28 9.95 -3.75
C SER A 101 4.59 10.93 -2.64
N VAL A 102 5.69 10.74 -1.89
CA VAL A 102 6.10 11.68 -0.84
C VAL A 102 6.39 13.06 -1.43
N TYR A 103 7.05 13.11 -2.60
CA TYR A 103 7.36 14.36 -3.30
C TYR A 103 6.12 15.18 -3.65
N TYR A 104 5.11 14.56 -4.29
CA TYR A 104 3.90 15.28 -4.69
C TYR A 104 3.03 15.68 -3.50
N ASN A 105 3.07 14.89 -2.42
CA ASN A 105 2.38 15.21 -1.18
C ASN A 105 3.07 16.30 -0.33
N LEU A 106 4.33 16.62 -0.62
CA LEU A 106 5.10 17.68 0.05
C LEU A 106 5.10 19.01 -0.69
N ASN A 107 4.93 18.99 -2.01
CA ASN A 107 4.98 20.20 -2.81
C ASN A 107 3.63 20.91 -2.74
N ASP A 108 3.61 22.19 -2.36
CA ASP A 108 2.38 23.01 -2.27
C ASP A 108 1.67 23.12 -3.64
N ASP A 109 2.42 22.98 -4.74
CA ASP A 109 1.90 22.92 -6.12
C ASP A 109 1.84 21.48 -6.68
N GLY A 110 1.98 20.48 -5.82
CA GLY A 110 2.04 19.07 -6.19
C GLY A 110 0.81 18.60 -6.96
N HIS A 111 -0.36 19.17 -6.67
CA HIS A 111 -1.63 18.87 -7.33
C HIS A 111 -1.68 19.34 -8.80
N ASN A 112 -1.00 20.44 -9.16
CA ASN A 112 -0.94 20.90 -10.55
C ASN A 112 0.15 20.16 -11.34
N VAL A 113 1.34 19.98 -10.75
CA VAL A 113 2.45 19.26 -11.39
C VAL A 113 2.07 17.81 -11.67
N ILE A 114 1.40 17.15 -10.71
CA ILE A 114 0.99 15.76 -10.91
C ILE A 114 -0.08 15.63 -11.99
N GLN A 115 -0.97 16.60 -12.18
CA GLN A 115 -1.97 16.56 -13.25
C GLN A 115 -1.34 16.55 -14.64
N SER A 116 -0.34 17.40 -14.87
CA SER A 116 0.41 17.40 -16.13
C SER A 116 1.17 16.09 -16.34
N TRP A 117 1.77 15.54 -15.28
CA TRP A 117 2.44 14.23 -15.32
C TRP A 117 1.45 13.08 -15.60
N LEU A 118 0.28 13.08 -14.95
CA LEU A 118 -0.79 12.08 -15.12
C LEU A 118 -1.38 12.08 -16.53
N LYS A 119 -1.52 13.27 -17.12
CA LYS A 119 -1.97 13.44 -18.50
C LYS A 119 -0.90 13.11 -19.53
N ALA A 120 0.29 12.71 -19.09
CA ALA A 120 1.46 12.45 -19.93
C ALA A 120 1.76 13.62 -20.88
N GLU A 121 1.66 14.86 -20.35
CA GLU A 121 1.97 16.06 -21.13
C GLU A 121 3.45 16.09 -21.52
N THR A 122 3.75 16.77 -22.62
CA THR A 122 5.11 16.88 -23.16
C THR A 122 5.90 18.07 -22.62
N SER A 123 5.32 18.84 -21.70
CA SER A 123 5.97 19.98 -21.07
C SER A 123 7.13 19.53 -20.19
N TYR A 124 8.14 20.38 -20.03
CA TYR A 124 9.31 20.04 -19.21
C TYR A 124 8.92 19.73 -17.75
N ASP A 125 7.92 20.43 -17.22
CA ASP A 125 7.43 20.24 -15.86
C ASP A 125 6.61 18.96 -15.67
N ALA A 126 6.10 18.37 -16.76
CA ALA A 126 5.42 17.06 -16.76
C ALA A 126 6.39 15.88 -16.78
N HIS A 127 7.71 16.09 -16.88
CA HIS A 127 8.68 15.00 -16.78
C HIS A 127 8.81 14.47 -15.35
N THR A 128 9.00 13.15 -15.24
CA THR A 128 9.31 12.49 -13.97
C THR A 128 10.52 13.17 -13.30
N PRO A 129 10.38 13.70 -12.07
CA PRO A 129 11.47 14.37 -11.40
C PRO A 129 12.59 13.36 -11.07
N ASN A 130 13.83 13.72 -11.38
CA ASN A 130 14.97 12.88 -10.99
C ASN A 130 15.16 12.86 -9.46
N SER A 131 15.90 11.86 -8.98
CA SER A 131 16.13 11.67 -7.54
C SER A 131 16.74 12.91 -6.85
N LYS A 132 17.63 13.65 -7.53
CA LYS A 132 18.21 14.89 -7.00
C LYS A 132 17.15 15.97 -6.76
N ARG A 133 16.21 16.14 -7.69
CA ARG A 133 15.07 17.07 -7.56
C ARG A 133 14.14 16.61 -6.44
N ILE A 134 13.81 15.31 -6.38
CA ILE A 134 12.97 14.74 -5.32
C ILE A 134 13.57 15.03 -3.95
N TRP A 135 14.82 14.62 -3.71
CA TRP A 135 15.47 14.80 -2.41
C TRP A 135 15.64 16.27 -2.00
N LYS A 136 15.80 17.18 -2.96
CA LYS A 136 15.82 18.62 -2.66
C LYS A 136 14.50 19.08 -2.02
N ILE A 137 13.36 18.60 -2.52
CA ILE A 137 12.04 18.91 -1.96
C ILE A 137 11.77 18.11 -0.68
N LEU A 138 12.19 16.84 -0.60
CA LEU A 138 12.06 16.08 0.66
C LEU A 138 12.80 16.78 1.80
N LEU A 139 14.02 17.26 1.56
CA LEU A 139 14.85 17.96 2.55
C LEU A 139 14.43 19.43 2.79
N SER A 140 13.46 19.97 2.06
CA SER A 140 12.84 21.26 2.43
C SER A 140 11.77 21.09 3.51
N ASN A 141 11.31 19.86 3.77
CA ASN A 141 10.48 19.56 4.93
C ASN A 141 11.36 19.43 6.18
N GLU A 142 11.06 20.22 7.22
CA GLU A 142 11.89 20.28 8.42
C GLU A 142 11.90 18.94 9.21
N ASN A 143 10.82 18.15 9.20
CA ASN A 143 10.79 16.83 9.83
C ASN A 143 11.78 15.88 9.15
N ILE A 144 11.71 15.78 7.81
CA ILE A 144 12.59 14.90 7.02
C ILE A 144 14.04 15.36 7.14
N LYS A 145 14.29 16.66 7.03
CA LYS A 145 15.65 17.24 7.16
C LYS A 145 16.27 16.96 8.53
N HIS A 146 15.52 17.18 9.61
CA HIS A 146 16.00 16.89 10.96
C HIS A 146 16.29 15.39 11.14
N PHE A 147 15.40 14.55 10.65
CA PHE A 147 15.56 13.10 10.72
C PHE A 147 16.76 12.60 9.91
N ASP A 148 16.99 13.15 8.72
CA ASP A 148 18.13 12.82 7.86
C ASP A 148 19.47 13.22 8.50
N GLN A 149 19.54 14.38 9.17
CA GLN A 149 20.74 14.79 9.92
C GLN A 149 21.10 13.81 11.03
N LYS A 150 20.10 13.13 11.62
CA LYS A 150 20.29 12.21 12.74
C LYS A 150 20.56 10.77 12.30
N TYR A 151 19.87 10.32 11.25
CA TYR A 151 19.85 8.90 10.85
C TYR A 151 20.25 8.65 9.40
N SER A 152 20.57 9.69 8.63
CA SER A 152 21.06 9.61 7.25
C SER A 152 20.15 8.78 6.33
N ILE A 153 18.85 9.06 6.36
CA ILE A 153 17.84 8.34 5.55
C ILE A 153 18.10 8.49 4.04
N GLN A 154 18.70 9.60 3.60
CA GLN A 154 19.14 9.75 2.21
C GLN A 154 20.23 8.74 1.83
N GLU A 155 21.14 8.39 2.74
CA GLU A 155 22.14 7.35 2.48
C GLU A 155 21.48 5.98 2.32
N SER A 156 20.42 5.69 3.10
CA SER A 156 19.63 4.46 2.92
C SER A 156 19.02 4.35 1.51
N PHE A 157 18.64 5.47 0.90
CA PHE A 157 18.23 5.50 -0.51
C PHE A 157 19.39 5.27 -1.47
N LYS A 158 20.55 5.90 -1.24
CA LYS A 158 21.74 5.72 -2.08
C LYS A 158 22.22 4.27 -2.06
N GLU A 159 22.12 3.58 -0.93
CA GLU A 159 22.41 2.15 -0.81
C GLU A 159 21.54 1.30 -1.75
N LEU A 160 20.29 1.69 -2.01
CA LEU A 160 19.39 1.02 -2.95
C LEU A 160 19.70 1.36 -4.43
N GLY A 161 20.70 2.21 -4.69
CA GLY A 161 21.14 2.58 -6.04
C GLY A 161 21.53 1.39 -6.91
N PHE A 162 21.97 0.27 -6.31
CA PHE A 162 22.31 -0.96 -7.04
C PHE A 162 21.15 -1.54 -7.84
N LEU A 163 19.89 -1.21 -7.50
CA LEU A 163 18.72 -1.65 -8.26
C LEU A 163 18.77 -1.18 -9.73
N SER A 164 19.38 -0.01 -10.02
CA SER A 164 19.59 0.45 -11.40
C SER A 164 20.50 -0.47 -12.20
N ASP A 165 21.40 -1.22 -11.55
CA ASP A 165 22.27 -2.15 -12.26
C ASP A 165 21.47 -3.30 -12.90
N PHE A 166 20.31 -3.67 -12.35
CA PHE A 166 19.39 -4.66 -12.93
C PHE A 166 18.62 -4.11 -14.13
N VAL A 167 18.22 -2.83 -14.09
CA VAL A 167 17.55 -2.15 -15.20
C VAL A 167 18.45 -2.16 -16.45
N HIS A 168 19.72 -1.79 -16.28
CA HIS A 168 20.67 -1.71 -17.38
C HIS A 168 21.44 -3.00 -17.64
N SER A 169 21.16 -4.09 -16.91
CA SER A 169 21.86 -5.37 -17.03
C SER A 169 23.39 -5.22 -16.90
N LYS A 170 23.84 -4.43 -15.92
CA LYS A 170 25.26 -4.06 -15.76
C LYS A 170 26.09 -5.27 -15.32
N GLY A 171 26.58 -5.99 -16.31
CA GLY A 171 27.38 -7.20 -16.13
C GLY A 171 26.55 -8.44 -15.78
N TYR A 172 27.23 -9.60 -15.76
CA TYR A 172 26.60 -10.91 -15.60
C TYR A 172 25.76 -11.03 -14.32
N LYS A 173 26.22 -10.43 -13.21
CA LYS A 173 25.57 -10.42 -11.90
C LYS A 173 24.15 -9.82 -11.89
N HIS A 174 23.82 -8.98 -12.87
CA HIS A 174 22.52 -8.28 -12.96
C HIS A 174 21.74 -8.66 -14.23
N SER A 175 22.10 -9.78 -14.87
CA SER A 175 21.46 -10.30 -16.08
C SER A 175 20.36 -11.32 -15.77
N ASN A 176 19.71 -11.91 -16.77
CA ASN A 176 18.76 -13.01 -16.53
C ASN A 176 19.44 -14.30 -16.05
N TYR A 177 20.77 -14.35 -16.04
CA TYR A 177 21.56 -15.45 -15.49
C TYR A 177 21.89 -15.27 -14.00
N VAL A 178 21.13 -14.44 -13.28
CA VAL A 178 21.27 -14.29 -11.83
C VAL A 178 20.98 -15.65 -11.19
N GLY A 179 22.02 -16.35 -10.75
CA GLY A 179 21.92 -17.71 -10.19
C GLY A 179 23.24 -18.41 -9.99
N LYS A 180 23.38 -19.23 -8.91
CA LYS A 180 24.52 -20.16 -8.81
C LYS A 180 24.30 -21.36 -9.73
N ARG A 181 23.05 -21.76 -9.98
CA ARG A 181 22.70 -22.82 -10.90
C ARG A 181 22.35 -22.20 -12.25
N LYS A 182 23.18 -22.48 -13.25
CA LYS A 182 23.05 -22.01 -14.64
C LYS A 182 21.88 -22.66 -15.39
N SER A 183 20.72 -22.78 -14.76
CA SER A 183 19.52 -23.17 -15.49
C SER A 183 19.22 -22.07 -16.50
N ASN A 184 19.03 -22.46 -17.74
CA ASN A 184 18.62 -21.52 -18.78
C ASN A 184 17.16 -21.05 -18.60
N TYR A 185 16.36 -21.76 -17.80
CA TYR A 185 14.94 -21.51 -17.51
C TYR A 185 14.68 -21.10 -16.05
N GLN A 186 13.44 -20.71 -15.71
CA GLN A 186 13.08 -20.28 -14.35
C GLN A 186 13.26 -21.41 -13.33
N VAL A 187 14.00 -21.13 -12.26
CA VAL A 187 14.18 -22.02 -11.13
C VAL A 187 14.17 -21.23 -9.83
N PHE A 188 13.72 -21.87 -8.75
CA PHE A 188 13.83 -21.30 -7.43
C PHE A 188 15.29 -21.26 -6.98
N GLU A 189 15.76 -20.08 -6.57
CA GLU A 189 17.09 -19.86 -5.99
C GLU A 189 16.99 -19.08 -4.68
N SER A 190 17.09 -19.79 -3.55
CA SER A 190 16.92 -19.24 -2.20
C SER A 190 17.81 -18.03 -1.91
N GLU A 191 19.07 -18.05 -2.33
CA GLU A 191 20.02 -16.95 -2.08
C GLU A 191 19.61 -15.66 -2.81
N ILE A 192 19.04 -15.77 -4.01
CA ILE A 192 18.58 -14.60 -4.76
C ILE A 192 17.26 -14.12 -4.23
N PHE A 193 16.36 -15.05 -3.91
CA PHE A 193 15.10 -14.73 -3.27
C PHE A 193 15.32 -13.96 -1.96
N LYS A 194 16.24 -14.41 -1.09
CA LYS A 194 16.64 -13.68 0.13
C LYS A 194 17.20 -12.29 -0.15
N ARG A 195 18.04 -12.15 -1.17
CA ARG A 195 18.57 -10.84 -1.58
C ARG A 195 17.47 -9.91 -2.07
N TRP A 196 16.49 -10.45 -2.79
CA TRP A 196 15.30 -9.70 -3.21
C TRP A 196 14.47 -9.30 -2.00
N LEU A 197 14.16 -10.22 -1.08
CA LEU A 197 13.39 -9.95 0.13
C LEU A 197 14.07 -8.89 1.02
N ASN A 198 15.40 -8.95 1.16
CA ASN A 198 16.15 -7.91 1.88
C ASN A 198 16.03 -6.53 1.21
N ALA A 199 16.14 -6.48 -0.12
CA ALA A 199 15.95 -5.22 -0.85
C ALA A 199 14.51 -4.72 -0.75
N TYR A 200 13.53 -5.63 -0.82
CA TYR A 200 12.10 -5.38 -0.66
C TYR A 200 11.81 -4.72 0.70
N GLY A 201 12.31 -5.31 1.79
CA GLY A 201 12.20 -4.74 3.13
C GLY A 201 12.86 -3.37 3.28
N LYS A 202 14.04 -3.16 2.68
CA LYS A 202 14.71 -1.84 2.69
C LYS A 202 13.91 -0.77 1.94
N VAL A 203 13.32 -1.10 0.79
CA VAL A 203 12.48 -0.18 0.01
C VAL A 203 11.23 0.21 0.82
N ILE A 204 10.52 -0.77 1.36
CA ILE A 204 9.31 -0.53 2.17
C ILE A 204 9.65 0.31 3.39
N LYS A 205 10.66 -0.09 4.18
CA LYS A 205 11.08 0.65 5.36
C LYS A 205 11.40 2.10 5.05
N LEU A 206 12.14 2.37 3.97
CA LEU A 206 12.50 3.73 3.56
C LEU A 206 11.26 4.56 3.24
N ILE A 207 10.38 4.05 2.38
CA ILE A 207 9.20 4.79 1.91
C ILE A 207 8.19 4.98 3.05
N THR A 208 7.94 3.95 3.87
CA THR A 208 7.10 4.04 5.07
C THR A 208 7.63 5.10 6.01
N THR A 209 8.96 5.12 6.29
CA THR A 209 9.56 6.14 7.15
C THR A 209 9.35 7.55 6.60
N LEU A 210 9.52 7.75 5.28
CA LEU A 210 9.32 9.07 4.65
C LEU A 210 7.86 9.54 4.71
N HIS A 211 6.89 8.64 4.50
CA HIS A 211 5.48 8.98 4.64
C HIS A 211 5.13 9.31 6.10
N MET A 212 5.63 8.54 7.06
CA MET A 212 5.41 8.83 8.49
C MET A 212 6.05 10.14 8.94
N LEU A 213 7.18 10.55 8.35
CA LEU A 213 7.79 11.86 8.61
C LEU A 213 6.96 13.02 8.06
N LYS A 214 6.29 12.83 6.92
CA LYS A 214 5.32 13.78 6.39
C LYS A 214 4.04 13.78 7.21
N TYR A 215 3.54 12.62 7.63
CA TYR A 215 2.32 12.48 8.42
C TYR A 215 2.60 11.87 9.81
N PRO A 216 3.18 12.63 10.75
CA PRO A 216 3.49 12.13 12.10
C PRO A 216 2.28 11.59 12.86
N VAL A 217 1.06 12.02 12.50
CA VAL A 217 -0.22 11.49 13.02
C VAL A 217 -0.31 9.96 12.94
N SER A 218 0.38 9.33 11.98
CA SER A 218 0.49 7.88 11.82
C SER A 218 1.10 7.14 13.03
N THR A 219 1.67 7.86 14.00
CA THR A 219 2.21 7.29 15.25
C THR A 219 1.17 7.21 16.37
N ILE A 220 0.00 7.82 16.20
CA ILE A 220 -1.04 7.87 17.23
C ILE A 220 -1.90 6.61 17.15
N ARG A 221 -1.93 5.86 18.25
CA ARG A 221 -2.83 4.72 18.43
C ARG A 221 -4.18 5.24 18.89
N TYR A 222 -5.18 5.18 18.03
CA TYR A 222 -6.52 5.61 18.37
C TYR A 222 -7.57 4.66 17.82
N ASP A 223 -8.48 4.22 18.68
CA ASP A 223 -9.69 3.51 18.25
C ASP A 223 -10.79 4.55 17.99
N TRP A 224 -11.08 4.74 16.71
CA TRP A 224 -12.04 5.74 16.22
C TRP A 224 -13.45 5.18 16.10
N TYR A 225 -13.63 3.86 16.28
CA TYR A 225 -14.91 3.19 16.03
C TYR A 225 -16.05 3.80 16.84
N GLU A 226 -15.79 4.07 18.13
CA GLU A 226 -16.78 4.65 19.03
C GLU A 226 -17.16 6.10 18.69
N LYS A 227 -16.35 6.82 17.89
CA LYS A 227 -16.57 8.22 17.52
C LYS A 227 -17.16 8.40 16.13
N VAL A 228 -16.69 7.62 15.15
CA VAL A 228 -17.08 7.80 13.74
C VAL A 228 -17.70 6.57 13.08
N GLY A 229 -17.62 5.38 13.69
CA GLY A 229 -18.27 4.16 13.21
C GLY A 229 -17.30 3.28 12.43
N PHE A 230 -17.69 2.76 11.27
CA PHE A 230 -16.88 1.87 10.42
C PHE A 230 -16.16 2.60 9.26
N ASP A 231 -16.46 3.88 9.04
CA ASP A 231 -15.82 4.71 8.03
C ASP A 231 -15.03 5.84 8.70
N ASN A 232 -13.71 5.75 8.65
CA ASN A 232 -12.81 6.71 9.26
C ASN A 232 -12.46 7.81 8.25
N PRO A 233 -12.93 9.05 8.44
CA PRO A 233 -12.60 10.15 7.55
C PRO A 233 -11.22 10.76 7.87
N PHE A 234 -10.53 10.30 8.92
CA PHE A 234 -9.30 10.91 9.41
C PHE A 234 -8.06 10.07 9.05
N PRO A 235 -6.88 10.71 8.88
CA PRO A 235 -5.61 10.01 8.61
C PRO A 235 -5.03 9.28 9.83
N VAL A 236 -5.81 9.10 10.91
CA VAL A 236 -5.40 8.37 12.13
C VAL A 236 -5.59 6.88 11.88
N CYS A 237 -4.61 6.07 12.26
CA CYS A 237 -4.64 4.63 12.03
C CYS A 237 -5.05 3.85 13.28
N ASP A 238 -5.68 2.69 13.06
CA ASP A 238 -6.00 1.73 14.12
C ASP A 238 -4.75 1.29 14.88
N PRO A 239 -4.84 0.94 16.18
CA PRO A 239 -3.68 0.55 16.96
C PRO A 239 -2.86 -0.60 16.36
N TYR A 240 -3.52 -1.57 15.71
CA TYR A 240 -2.82 -2.69 15.07
C TYR A 240 -1.99 -2.26 13.85
N ILE A 241 -2.46 -1.26 13.11
CA ILE A 241 -1.74 -0.68 11.96
C ILE A 241 -0.51 0.05 12.47
N VAL A 242 -0.68 0.90 13.49
CA VAL A 242 0.42 1.66 14.10
C VAL A 242 1.50 0.72 14.64
N ASN A 243 1.11 -0.40 15.26
CA ASN A 243 2.05 -1.42 15.72
C ASN A 243 2.83 -2.06 14.56
N ARG A 244 2.16 -2.35 13.43
CA ARG A 244 2.82 -2.91 12.25
C ARG A 244 3.82 -1.92 11.64
N LEU A 245 3.44 -0.64 11.57
CA LEU A 245 4.31 0.43 11.12
C LEU A 245 5.54 0.56 12.03
N GLU A 246 5.34 0.57 13.35
CA GLU A 246 6.45 0.58 14.33
C GLU A 246 7.40 -0.60 14.12
N ASN A 247 6.87 -1.82 14.00
CA ASN A 247 7.68 -3.01 13.77
C ASN A 247 8.50 -2.92 12.47
N THR A 248 7.91 -2.32 11.42
CA THR A 248 8.55 -2.18 10.11
C THR A 248 9.71 -1.19 10.11
N ILE A 249 9.51 0.00 10.69
CA ILE A 249 10.56 1.04 10.71
C ILE A 249 11.53 0.87 11.89
N GLY A 250 11.10 0.16 12.94
CA GLY A 250 11.79 -0.04 14.19
C GLY A 250 11.50 1.06 15.21
N SER A 251 11.42 0.69 16.49
CA SER A 251 11.05 1.58 17.60
C SER A 251 11.92 2.84 17.72
N LEU A 252 13.20 2.79 17.31
CA LEU A 252 14.07 3.97 17.32
C LEU A 252 13.53 5.06 16.37
N TYR A 253 13.16 4.68 15.15
CA TYR A 253 12.63 5.62 14.16
C TYR A 253 11.22 6.06 14.56
N PHE A 254 10.39 5.11 14.98
CA PHE A 254 9.03 5.37 15.43
C PHE A 254 8.97 6.38 16.57
N ASN A 255 9.77 6.18 17.63
CA ASN A 255 9.79 7.08 18.78
C ASN A 255 10.26 8.50 18.43
N GLU A 256 11.14 8.66 17.43
CA GLU A 256 11.51 9.98 16.97
C GLU A 256 10.35 10.67 16.24
N ILE A 257 9.64 9.94 15.37
CA ILE A 257 8.50 10.47 14.63
C ILE A 257 7.34 10.79 15.59
N ALA A 258 7.12 9.98 16.63
CA ALA A 258 6.11 10.23 17.65
C ALA A 258 6.34 11.56 18.39
N ARG A 259 7.61 11.91 18.68
CA ARG A 259 7.95 13.23 19.25
C ARG A 259 7.69 14.39 18.29
N LEU A 260 7.75 14.15 16.97
CA LEU A 260 7.34 15.14 15.99
C LEU A 260 5.82 15.34 16.04
N ALA A 261 5.05 14.26 16.14
CA ALA A 261 3.59 14.30 16.27
C ALA A 261 3.12 15.12 17.49
N GLU A 262 3.83 15.02 18.62
CA GLU A 262 3.56 15.82 19.83
C GLU A 262 3.68 17.35 19.61
N ARG A 263 4.52 17.76 18.66
CA ARG A 263 4.80 19.18 18.35
C ARG A 263 4.09 19.66 17.09
N ASP A 264 3.59 18.73 16.28
CA ASP A 264 2.92 19.02 15.03
C ASP A 264 1.52 19.60 15.29
N LYS A 265 1.34 20.87 14.94
CA LYS A 265 0.13 21.62 15.25
C LYS A 265 -1.10 21.02 14.56
N GLU A 266 -0.96 20.54 13.33
CA GLU A 266 -2.06 19.91 12.59
C GLU A 266 -2.52 18.62 13.30
N THR A 267 -1.57 17.78 13.69
CA THR A 267 -1.83 16.56 14.47
C THR A 267 -2.51 16.87 15.80
N GLN A 268 -1.99 17.82 16.58
CA GLN A 268 -2.58 18.17 17.88
C GLN A 268 -3.99 18.74 17.75
N ASN A 269 -4.24 19.59 16.74
CA ASN A 269 -5.56 20.14 16.46
C ASN A 269 -6.55 19.04 16.04
N LEU A 270 -6.13 18.12 15.16
CA LEU A 270 -6.95 17.00 14.73
C LEU A 270 -7.34 16.12 15.91
N MET A 271 -6.39 15.77 16.78
CA MET A 271 -6.69 14.95 17.96
C MET A 271 -7.59 15.67 18.96
N ALA A 272 -7.42 16.99 19.14
CA ALA A 272 -8.33 17.78 19.97
C ALA A 272 -9.76 17.77 19.41
N TYR A 273 -9.91 17.89 18.09
CA TYR A 273 -11.20 17.83 17.40
C TYR A 273 -11.85 16.45 17.58
N ILE A 274 -11.15 15.36 17.28
CA ILE A 274 -11.66 13.99 17.41
C ILE A 274 -12.09 13.70 18.85
N ASN A 275 -11.30 14.10 19.83
CA ASN A 275 -11.62 13.89 21.24
C ASN A 275 -12.86 14.66 21.72
N GLN A 276 -13.19 15.79 21.08
CA GLN A 276 -14.40 16.57 21.37
C GLN A 276 -15.66 16.01 20.69
N MET A 277 -15.52 15.11 19.70
CA MET A 277 -16.67 14.48 19.06
C MET A 277 -17.47 13.65 20.08
N PRO A 278 -18.81 13.64 20.00
CA PRO A 278 -19.62 12.75 20.83
C PRO A 278 -19.32 11.29 20.49
N TYR A 279 -19.54 10.41 21.46
CA TYR A 279 -19.56 8.97 21.21
C TYR A 279 -20.85 8.60 20.47
N LEU A 280 -20.74 7.71 19.50
CA LEU A 280 -21.89 7.13 18.80
C LEU A 280 -22.51 6.04 19.66
N THR A 281 -23.83 6.07 19.77
CA THR A 281 -24.61 4.96 20.29
C THR A 281 -24.63 3.81 19.28
N GLU A 282 -24.90 2.57 19.72
CA GLU A 282 -25.04 1.41 18.82
C GLU A 282 -26.08 1.64 17.71
N SER A 283 -27.17 2.36 18.01
CA SER A 283 -28.20 2.67 17.02
C SER A 283 -27.71 3.64 15.95
N GLU A 284 -26.87 4.62 16.30
CA GLU A 284 -26.28 5.55 15.34
C GLU A 284 -25.22 4.87 14.47
N GLN A 285 -24.46 3.93 15.02
CA GLN A 285 -23.53 3.11 14.26
C GLN A 285 -24.27 2.25 13.23
N GLU A 286 -25.33 1.56 13.65
CA GLU A 286 -26.14 0.72 12.76
C GLU A 286 -26.82 1.53 11.65
N GLU A 287 -27.31 2.74 11.96
CA GLU A 287 -27.90 3.63 10.95
C GLU A 287 -26.85 4.06 9.92
N LYS A 288 -25.62 4.39 10.34
CA LYS A 288 -24.55 4.72 9.39
C LYS A 288 -24.22 3.56 8.45
N ILE A 289 -24.14 2.33 8.98
CA ILE A 289 -23.88 1.14 8.15
C ILE A 289 -25.03 0.95 7.15
N LEU A 290 -26.28 1.09 7.62
CA LEU A 290 -27.45 0.98 6.76
C LEU A 290 -27.43 2.01 5.62
N GLN A 291 -27.03 3.26 5.88
CA GLN A 291 -26.96 4.29 4.84
C GLN A 291 -25.84 4.02 3.83
N TYR A 292 -24.69 3.53 4.29
CA TYR A 292 -23.61 3.14 3.40
C TYR A 292 -24.00 1.97 2.51
N ASP A 293 -24.65 0.94 3.06
CA ASP A 293 -25.15 -0.20 2.29
C ASP A 293 -26.16 0.24 1.23
N LYS A 294 -27.05 1.21 1.54
CA LYS A 294 -27.95 1.82 0.54
C LYS A 294 -27.18 2.48 -0.61
N THR A 295 -26.16 3.28 -0.30
CA THR A 295 -25.31 3.91 -1.33
C THR A 295 -24.59 2.87 -2.17
N MET A 296 -24.06 1.81 -1.56
CA MET A 296 -23.42 0.70 -2.29
C MET A 296 -24.40 0.00 -3.23
N ILE A 297 -25.63 -0.26 -2.78
CA ILE A 297 -26.70 -0.85 -3.60
C ILE A 297 -27.07 0.08 -4.77
N GLU A 298 -27.21 1.38 -4.52
CA GLU A 298 -27.56 2.40 -5.52
C GLU A 298 -26.51 2.56 -6.63
N CYS A 299 -25.24 2.59 -6.22
CA CYS A 299 -24.10 2.86 -7.08
C CYS A 299 -23.50 1.59 -7.73
N SER A 300 -23.83 0.40 -7.24
CA SER A 300 -23.34 -0.89 -7.74
C SER A 300 -24.42 -1.63 -8.55
N ASN A 301 -24.25 -2.94 -8.70
CA ASN A 301 -25.11 -3.87 -9.43
C ASN A 301 -26.37 -4.29 -8.65
N GLY A 302 -26.98 -3.39 -7.88
CA GLY A 302 -28.25 -3.62 -7.18
C GLY A 302 -28.17 -4.53 -5.94
N PHE A 303 -29.31 -4.71 -5.27
CA PHE A 303 -29.42 -5.39 -3.98
C PHE A 303 -29.02 -6.87 -4.03
N GLU A 304 -29.35 -7.60 -5.10
CA GLU A 304 -29.04 -9.03 -5.18
C GLU A 304 -27.53 -9.33 -5.14
N VAL A 305 -26.74 -8.54 -5.87
CA VAL A 305 -25.28 -8.68 -5.91
C VAL A 305 -24.66 -8.24 -4.58
N TRP A 306 -25.18 -7.15 -4.00
CA TRP A 306 -24.76 -6.70 -2.67
C TRP A 306 -25.02 -7.79 -1.61
N LYS A 307 -26.24 -8.36 -1.57
CA LYS A 307 -26.63 -9.41 -0.63
C LYS A 307 -25.74 -10.67 -0.73
N GLU A 308 -25.40 -11.11 -1.94
CA GLU A 308 -24.51 -12.25 -2.12
C GLU A 308 -23.11 -11.96 -1.55
N SER A 309 -22.60 -10.75 -1.79
CA SER A 309 -21.30 -10.31 -1.26
C SER A 309 -21.31 -10.26 0.27
N GLU A 310 -22.39 -9.75 0.85
CA GLU A 310 -22.51 -9.60 2.30
C GLU A 310 -22.69 -10.93 3.03
N LEU A 311 -23.46 -11.87 2.47
CA LEU A 311 -23.55 -13.21 3.03
C LEU A 311 -22.20 -13.95 2.99
N LYS A 312 -21.38 -13.73 1.95
CA LYS A 312 -20.02 -14.29 1.88
C LYS A 312 -19.11 -13.68 2.94
N LEU A 313 -19.18 -12.37 3.13
CA LEU A 313 -18.34 -11.65 4.09
C LEU A 313 -18.60 -12.14 5.53
N TYR A 314 -19.87 -12.34 5.89
CA TYR A 314 -20.28 -12.73 7.24
C TYR A 314 -20.49 -14.24 7.43
N ALA A 315 -20.14 -15.09 6.46
CA ALA A 315 -20.34 -16.55 6.53
C ALA A 315 -19.63 -17.21 7.72
N SER A 316 -18.55 -16.61 8.21
CA SER A 316 -17.76 -17.11 9.35
C SER A 316 -17.96 -16.30 10.64
N ALA A 317 -18.87 -15.31 10.63
CA ALA A 317 -19.16 -14.50 11.80
C ALA A 317 -19.92 -15.31 12.86
N CYS A 318 -19.90 -14.85 14.11
CA CYS A 318 -20.66 -15.47 15.20
C CYS A 318 -22.18 -15.27 15.02
N ASP A 319 -22.99 -16.10 15.69
CA ASP A 319 -24.45 -16.10 15.56
C ASP A 319 -25.10 -14.73 15.81
N GLU A 320 -24.58 -13.96 16.77
CA GLU A 320 -25.09 -12.63 17.09
C GLU A 320 -24.91 -11.66 15.91
N GLU A 321 -23.75 -11.68 15.29
CA GLU A 321 -23.42 -10.80 14.16
C GLU A 321 -24.20 -11.21 12.91
N GLN A 322 -24.31 -12.53 12.67
CA GLN A 322 -25.18 -13.06 11.61
C GLN A 322 -26.63 -12.61 11.78
N LEU A 323 -27.14 -12.57 13.01
CA LEU A 323 -28.49 -12.08 13.30
C LEU A 323 -28.65 -10.57 13.02
N LYS A 324 -27.64 -9.75 13.36
CA LYS A 324 -27.64 -8.31 13.04
C LYS A 324 -27.67 -8.09 11.53
N VAL A 325 -26.80 -8.79 10.80
CA VAL A 325 -26.73 -8.73 9.33
C VAL A 325 -28.04 -9.20 8.70
N ALA A 326 -28.64 -10.30 9.17
CA ALA A 326 -29.92 -10.79 8.67
C ALA A 326 -31.05 -9.76 8.83
N LYS A 327 -31.10 -9.06 9.97
CA LYS A 327 -32.06 -7.98 10.20
C LYS A 327 -31.83 -6.81 9.25
N ARG A 328 -30.57 -6.46 8.98
CA ARG A 328 -30.20 -5.39 8.03
C ARG A 328 -30.58 -5.74 6.59
N ILE A 329 -30.27 -6.95 6.15
CA ILE A 329 -30.65 -7.48 4.82
C ILE A 329 -32.17 -7.39 4.65
N ALA A 330 -32.96 -7.79 5.64
CA ALA A 330 -34.42 -7.72 5.55
C ALA A 330 -34.94 -6.27 5.40
N LYS A 331 -34.34 -5.30 6.11
CA LYS A 331 -34.67 -3.88 5.97
C LYS A 331 -34.30 -3.33 4.58
N LEU A 332 -33.10 -3.65 4.11
CA LEU A 332 -32.60 -3.18 2.82
C LEU A 332 -33.33 -3.83 1.64
N GLU A 333 -33.81 -5.06 1.78
CA GLU A 333 -34.62 -5.72 0.75
C GLU A 333 -35.92 -4.96 0.47
N ILE A 334 -36.63 -4.58 1.53
CA ILE A 334 -37.88 -3.81 1.42
C ILE A 334 -37.59 -2.48 0.75
N TRP A 335 -36.60 -1.74 1.26
CA TRP A 335 -36.20 -0.45 0.72
C TRP A 335 -35.75 -0.52 -0.75
N ALA A 336 -34.94 -1.51 -1.12
CA ALA A 336 -34.43 -1.65 -2.49
C ALA A 336 -35.55 -1.98 -3.49
N ARG A 337 -36.57 -2.74 -3.08
CA ARG A 337 -37.77 -2.99 -3.90
C ARG A 337 -38.60 -1.72 -4.10
N GLU A 338 -38.77 -0.92 -3.05
CA GLU A 338 -39.53 0.33 -3.09
C GLU A 338 -38.84 1.40 -3.97
N GLN A 339 -37.51 1.47 -3.94
CA GLN A 339 -36.73 2.46 -4.69
C GLN A 339 -36.29 1.98 -6.08
N GLY A 340 -36.59 0.73 -6.45
CA GLY A 340 -36.22 0.18 -7.76
C GLY A 340 -34.74 -0.16 -7.93
N TYR A 341 -34.04 -0.48 -6.84
CA TYR A 341 -32.62 -0.90 -6.84
C TYR A 341 -32.45 -2.40 -6.56
N TYR A 342 -33.51 -3.19 -6.72
CA TYR A 342 -33.50 -4.61 -6.38
C TYR A 342 -32.62 -5.43 -7.35
N GLU A 343 -32.85 -5.28 -8.66
CA GLU A 343 -32.12 -6.00 -9.71
C GLU A 343 -30.86 -5.24 -10.16
N PRO A 344 -29.84 -5.94 -10.71
CA PRO A 344 -28.67 -5.30 -11.29
C PRO A 344 -29.03 -4.34 -12.42
N LYS A 345 -28.41 -3.16 -12.43
CA LYS A 345 -28.44 -2.27 -13.60
C LYS A 345 -27.60 -2.93 -14.70
N LEU A 346 -28.24 -3.27 -15.82
CA LEU A 346 -27.62 -3.84 -17.02
C LEU A 346 -26.56 -2.93 -17.64
#